data_AF-A0A7S3IKG9-F1
#
_entry.id   AF-A0A7S3IKG9-F1
#
_cell.length_a   1.000
_cell.length_b   1.000
_cell.length_c   1.000
_cell.angle_alpha   90.00
_cell.angle_beta   90.00
_cell.angle_gamma   90.00
#
_symmetry.space_group_name_H-M   'P 1'
#
loop_
_entity.id
_entity.type
_entity.pdbx_description
1 polymer ?
#
loop_
_entity_poly.entity_id
_entity_poly.type
_entity_poly.pdbx_seq_one_letter_code
_entity_poly.pdbx_strand_id
1 'polypeptide(L)'
;MPKEGDVVEVLSEWDMLYDLEDSPVYKKVMILGILTFEDTGDRKLNAEAVFVRGGELYIGTKETPFEHKAVIELHGKRNSETLAISNTIFAGNKALANVGKVHMYGQSRGGSITRLKKMAPQ
;
A
#
# COMPACT_ATOMS: atom_id res chain seq x y z
N MET A 1 -6.64 -3.75 18.12
CA MET A 1 -6.53 -3.13 16.79
C MET A 1 -5.83 -1.79 16.93
N PRO A 2 -4.94 -1.42 16.00
CA PRO A 2 -4.26 -0.13 16.01
C PRO A 2 -5.23 1.05 15.83
N LYS A 3 -4.82 2.24 16.25
CA LYS A 3 -5.60 3.48 16.21
C LYS A 3 -4.99 4.49 15.23
N GLU A 4 -5.70 5.60 15.01
CA GLU A 4 -5.19 6.71 14.21
C GLU A 4 -3.85 7.23 14.76
N GLY A 5 -2.89 7.45 13.87
CA GLY A 5 -1.55 7.89 14.21
C GLY A 5 -0.62 6.79 14.72
N ASP A 6 -1.09 5.56 14.91
CA ASP A 6 -0.22 4.46 15.31
C ASP A 6 0.73 4.05 14.16
N VAL A 7 1.91 3.56 14.55
CA VAL A 7 2.79 2.82 13.65
C VAL A 7 2.39 1.35 13.72
N VAL A 8 2.04 0.79 12.56
CA VAL A 8 1.65 -0.63 12.43
C VAL A 8 2.84 -1.39 11.87
N GLU A 9 3.23 -2.47 12.55
CA GLU A 9 4.32 -3.35 12.13
C GLU A 9 3.79 -4.78 11.93
N VAL A 10 4.00 -5.31 10.73
CA VAL A 10 3.81 -6.74 10.42
C VAL A 10 5.19 -7.38 10.50
N LEU A 11 5.47 -8.04 11.61
CA LEU A 11 6.79 -8.63 11.89
C LEU A 11 7.10 -9.80 10.96
N SER A 12 8.39 -10.14 10.81
CA SER A 12 8.89 -11.14 9.84
C SER A 12 8.25 -12.52 9.96
N GLU A 13 7.84 -12.88 11.15
CA GLU A 13 7.24 -14.16 11.50
C GLU A 13 5.70 -14.14 11.41
N TRP A 14 5.11 -13.01 11.02
CA TRP A 14 3.66 -12.86 10.92
C TRP A 14 3.17 -13.05 9.49
N ASP A 15 2.06 -13.76 9.38
CA ASP A 15 1.21 -13.83 8.20
C ASP A 15 -0.17 -13.28 8.60
N MET A 16 -0.45 -12.05 8.15
CA MET A 16 -1.62 -11.28 8.57
C MET A 16 -2.62 -11.13 7.43
N LEU A 17 -3.89 -11.28 7.78
CA LEU A 17 -5.01 -10.91 6.93
C LEU A 17 -5.46 -9.48 7.27
N TYR A 18 -5.66 -8.65 6.26
CA TYR A 18 -6.24 -7.32 6.36
C TYR A 18 -7.72 -7.38 5.98
N ASP A 19 -8.57 -7.31 6.99
CA ASP A 19 -10.03 -7.51 6.93
C ASP A 19 -10.84 -6.23 7.19
N LEU A 20 -10.17 -5.08 7.34
CA LEU A 20 -10.85 -3.81 7.60
C LEU A 20 -11.43 -3.21 6.31
N GLU A 21 -12.72 -2.87 6.34
CA GLU A 21 -13.37 -2.13 5.25
C GLU A 21 -12.71 -0.76 5.04
N ASP A 22 -12.52 0.01 6.13
CA ASP A 22 -11.82 1.29 6.13
C ASP A 22 -11.03 1.44 7.44
N SER A 23 -9.72 1.61 7.32
CA SER A 23 -8.83 1.77 8.47
C SER A 23 -8.72 3.22 8.94
N PRO A 24 -8.40 3.48 10.22
CA PRO A 24 -7.95 4.81 10.62
C PRO A 24 -6.64 5.18 9.90
N VAL A 25 -6.30 6.47 9.87
CA VAL A 25 -5.07 6.94 9.23
C VAL A 25 -3.85 6.57 10.08
N TYR A 26 -3.10 5.55 9.68
CA TYR A 26 -1.88 5.16 10.37
C TYR A 26 -0.74 6.13 10.08
N LYS A 27 0.15 6.34 11.05
CA LYS A 27 1.36 7.13 10.81
C LYS A 27 2.28 6.42 9.81
N LYS A 28 2.42 5.11 9.96
CA LYS A 28 3.23 4.28 9.07
C LYS A 28 2.78 2.83 9.15
N VAL A 29 2.80 2.13 8.03
CA VAL A 29 2.63 0.68 7.97
C VAL A 29 3.92 0.06 7.49
N MET A 30 4.55 -0.79 8.30
CA MET A 30 5.80 -1.48 7.99
C MET A 30 5.55 -2.96 7.84
N ILE A 31 5.88 -3.50 6.67
CA ILE A 31 5.59 -4.90 6.32
C ILE A 31 6.92 -5.62 6.17
N LEU A 32 7.30 -6.37 7.20
CA LEU A 32 8.49 -7.25 7.25
C LEU A 32 8.09 -8.72 7.06
N GLY A 33 6.90 -9.11 7.51
CA GLY A 33 6.26 -10.40 7.22
C GLY A 33 5.33 -10.34 6.02
N ILE A 34 4.19 -11.02 6.10
CA ILE A 34 3.19 -11.10 5.02
C ILE A 34 1.92 -10.36 5.45
N LEU A 35 1.43 -9.47 4.58
CA LEU A 35 0.13 -8.82 4.73
C LEU A 35 -0.73 -9.09 3.49
N THR A 36 -1.86 -9.75 3.68
CA THR A 36 -2.79 -10.13 2.61
C THR A 36 -4.12 -9.42 2.78
N PHE A 37 -4.60 -8.73 1.75
CA PHE A 37 -5.93 -8.12 1.76
C PHE A 37 -7.00 -9.19 1.58
N GLU A 38 -7.97 -9.21 2.48
CA GLU A 38 -9.13 -10.09 2.38
C GLU A 38 -10.06 -9.63 1.26
N ASP A 39 -10.47 -10.55 0.40
CA ASP A 39 -11.33 -10.28 -0.76
C ASP A 39 -12.80 -10.70 -0.50
N THR A 40 -13.36 -10.28 0.63
CA THR A 40 -14.80 -10.46 0.94
C THR A 40 -15.60 -9.16 0.82
N GLY A 41 -14.94 -8.06 0.41
CA GLY A 41 -15.54 -6.75 0.21
C GLY A 41 -14.48 -5.70 -0.13
N ASP A 42 -14.92 -4.44 -0.23
CA ASP A 42 -13.99 -3.32 -0.43
C ASP A 42 -13.05 -3.17 0.79
N ARG A 43 -11.80 -2.80 0.53
CA ARG A 43 -10.74 -2.66 1.54
C ARG A 43 -10.01 -1.34 1.36
N LYS A 44 -9.91 -0.53 2.41
CA LYS A 44 -9.21 0.76 2.36
C LYS A 44 -8.18 0.93 3.49
N LEU A 45 -6.91 0.81 3.11
CA LEU A 45 -5.77 1.10 3.97
C LEU A 45 -5.40 2.59 3.90
N ASN A 46 -5.51 3.29 5.02
CA ASN A 46 -5.10 4.69 5.15
C ASN A 46 -3.80 4.77 5.93
N ALA A 47 -2.78 5.41 5.37
CA ALA A 47 -1.52 5.64 6.07
C ALA A 47 -0.82 6.91 5.57
N GLU A 48 0.06 7.53 6.36
CA GLU A 48 0.97 8.54 5.79
C GLU A 48 2.06 7.91 4.92
N ALA A 49 2.51 6.71 5.30
CA ALA A 49 3.50 5.95 4.56
C ALA A 49 3.27 4.44 4.69
N VAL A 50 3.50 3.71 3.61
CA VAL A 50 3.56 2.24 3.60
C VAL A 50 4.96 1.82 3.17
N PHE A 51 5.60 0.94 3.93
CA PHE A 51 6.92 0.42 3.61
C PHE A 51 6.92 -1.10 3.68
N VAL A 52 6.94 -1.73 2.50
CA VAL A 52 7.23 -3.16 2.36
C VAL A 52 8.74 -3.35 2.46
N ARG A 53 9.22 -3.68 3.66
CA ARG A 53 10.64 -3.73 4.03
C ARG A 53 11.08 -5.18 4.16
N GLY A 54 11.32 -5.82 3.02
CA GLY A 54 11.71 -7.23 2.94
C GLY A 54 10.56 -8.23 3.11
N GLY A 55 9.36 -7.76 3.50
CA GLY A 55 8.13 -8.56 3.56
C GLY A 55 7.38 -8.62 2.23
N GLU A 56 6.12 -9.06 2.31
CA GLU A 56 5.24 -9.28 1.16
C GLU A 56 3.86 -8.65 1.39
N LEU A 57 3.37 -7.89 0.41
CA LEU A 57 2.03 -7.33 0.37
C LEU A 57 1.23 -7.97 -0.76
N TYR A 58 0.08 -8.55 -0.43
CA TYR A 58 -0.82 -9.20 -1.39
C TYR A 58 -2.16 -8.48 -1.47
N ILE A 59 -2.52 -8.06 -2.68
CA ILE A 59 -3.86 -7.60 -3.08
C ILE A 59 -4.23 -8.43 -4.30
N GLY A 60 -4.87 -9.56 -4.05
CA GLY A 60 -5.08 -10.61 -5.05
C GLY A 60 -3.78 -11.29 -5.50
N THR A 61 -3.94 -12.35 -6.28
CA THR A 61 -2.86 -13.09 -6.92
C THR A 61 -3.13 -13.23 -8.42
N LYS A 62 -2.17 -13.79 -9.16
CA LYS A 62 -2.36 -14.04 -10.58
C LYS A 62 -3.48 -15.07 -10.84
N GLU A 63 -3.59 -16.07 -9.97
CA GLU A 63 -4.56 -17.16 -10.04
C GLU A 63 -5.92 -16.74 -9.48
N THR A 64 -5.91 -15.88 -8.46
CA THR A 64 -7.10 -15.31 -7.81
C THR A 64 -7.00 -13.79 -7.74
N PRO A 65 -7.33 -13.07 -8.83
CA PRO A 65 -7.34 -11.61 -8.82
C PRO A 65 -8.35 -11.07 -7.81
N PHE A 66 -8.03 -9.94 -7.18
CA PHE A 66 -8.91 -9.24 -6.24
C PHE A 66 -10.18 -8.78 -6.97
N GLU A 67 -11.34 -9.26 -6.52
CA GLU A 67 -12.65 -9.02 -7.14
C GLU A 67 -13.27 -7.70 -6.71
N HIS A 68 -13.03 -7.29 -5.46
CA HIS A 68 -13.56 -6.04 -4.90
C HIS A 68 -12.61 -4.85 -5.13
N LYS A 69 -12.90 -3.70 -4.51
CA LYS A 69 -12.03 -2.53 -4.57
C LYS A 69 -11.03 -2.52 -3.41
N ALA A 70 -9.75 -2.68 -3.70
CA ALA A 70 -8.68 -2.39 -2.77
C ALA A 70 -8.11 -0.99 -3.00
N VAL A 71 -8.00 -0.20 -1.93
CA VAL A 71 -7.44 1.16 -1.93
C VAL A 71 -6.35 1.27 -0.88
N ILE A 72 -5.19 1.77 -1.27
CA ILE A 72 -4.18 2.30 -0.35
C ILE A 72 -4.19 3.82 -0.53
N GLU A 73 -4.68 4.54 0.46
CA GLU A 73 -4.75 6.00 0.45
C GLU A 73 -3.61 6.57 1.30
N LEU A 74 -2.71 7.32 0.65
CA LEU A 74 -1.58 7.95 1.30
C LEU A 74 -1.90 9.38 1.73
N HIS A 75 -1.97 9.58 3.04
CA HIS A 75 -2.21 10.87 3.67
C HIS A 75 -0.89 11.60 3.90
N GLY A 76 -0.93 12.91 4.05
CA GLY A 76 0.28 13.67 4.40
C GLY A 76 0.14 15.17 4.10
N LYS A 77 0.88 15.95 4.87
CA LYS A 77 0.94 17.41 4.78
C LYS A 77 2.32 17.82 4.28
N ARG A 78 2.49 19.06 3.82
CA ARG A 78 3.79 19.55 3.32
C ARG A 78 4.93 19.39 4.35
N ASN A 79 4.61 19.42 5.64
CA ASN A 79 5.54 19.29 6.76
C ASN A 79 5.48 17.93 7.47
N SER A 80 4.79 16.92 6.92
CA SER A 80 4.81 15.56 7.47
C SER A 80 6.23 14.98 7.42
N GLU A 81 6.55 14.12 8.38
CA GLU A 81 7.83 13.42 8.45
C GLU A 81 8.10 12.61 7.20
N THR A 82 9.34 12.64 6.73
CA THR A 82 9.76 11.92 5.55
C THR A 82 10.06 10.46 5.87
N LEU A 83 9.53 9.54 5.06
CA LEU A 83 9.94 8.16 5.09
C LEU A 83 11.42 8.04 4.67
N ALA A 84 12.29 7.71 5.62
CA ALA A 84 13.66 7.31 5.32
C ALA A 84 13.70 5.80 4.99
N ILE A 85 14.17 5.46 3.78
CA ILE A 85 14.45 4.08 3.36
C ILE A 85 15.84 3.65 3.87
N SER A 86 16.79 4.58 3.85
CA SER A 86 18.13 4.46 4.43
C SER A 86 18.59 5.82 4.98
N ASN A 87 19.78 5.89 5.58
CA ASN A 87 20.36 7.15 6.06
C ASN A 87 20.55 8.20 4.94
N THR A 88 20.55 7.78 3.68
CA THR A 88 20.80 8.64 2.51
C THR A 88 19.61 8.72 1.54
N ILE A 89 18.61 7.83 1.67
CA ILE A 89 17.46 7.76 0.76
C ILE A 89 16.19 8.11 1.51
N PHE A 90 15.57 9.20 1.07
CA PHE A 90 14.33 9.75 1.62
C PHE A 90 13.24 9.66 0.55
N ALA A 91 12.18 8.90 0.81
CA ALA A 91 11.08 8.67 -0.13
C ALA A 91 9.99 9.76 -0.11
N GLY A 92 10.16 10.78 0.74
CA GLY A 92 9.15 11.81 0.99
C GLY A 92 8.13 11.39 2.06
N ASN A 93 7.13 12.23 2.28
CA ASN A 93 6.15 12.10 3.37
C ASN A 93 4.77 11.61 2.91
N LYS A 94 4.72 11.08 1.67
CA LYS A 94 3.62 10.31 1.08
C LYS A 94 4.24 9.26 0.17
N ALA A 95 4.53 8.09 0.71
CA ALA A 95 5.25 7.07 -0.02
C ALA A 95 4.71 5.67 0.24
N LEU A 96 4.60 4.91 -0.85
CA LEU A 96 4.62 3.45 -0.81
C LEU A 96 6.01 3.03 -1.27
N ALA A 97 6.86 2.64 -0.33
CA ALA A 97 8.20 2.11 -0.63
C ALA A 97 8.16 0.58 -0.64
N ASN A 98 8.75 -0.04 -1.66
CA ASN A 98 8.86 -1.48 -1.76
C ASN A 98 10.32 -1.92 -1.94
N VAL A 99 10.81 -2.70 -0.98
CA VAL A 99 12.11 -3.40 -1.02
C VAL A 99 11.89 -4.90 -0.72
N GLY A 100 10.66 -5.38 -0.89
CA GLY A 100 10.26 -6.79 -0.79
C GLY A 100 9.39 -7.15 -1.99
N LYS A 101 8.24 -7.80 -1.75
CA LYS A 101 7.28 -8.14 -2.81
C LYS A 101 5.96 -7.39 -2.64
N VAL A 102 5.43 -6.92 -3.77
CA VAL A 102 4.10 -6.33 -3.85
C VAL A 102 3.37 -7.01 -5.00
N HIS A 103 2.29 -7.72 -4.68
CA HIS A 103 1.39 -8.34 -5.62
C HIS A 103 0.08 -7.55 -5.64
N MET A 104 -0.28 -7.00 -6.79
CA MET A 104 -1.52 -6.24 -6.99
C MET A 104 -2.18 -6.73 -8.28
N TYR A 105 -3.07 -7.70 -8.14
CA TYR A 105 -3.83 -8.28 -9.24
C TYR A 105 -5.31 -7.97 -9.00
N GLY A 106 -5.90 -7.16 -9.88
CA GLY A 106 -7.35 -6.93 -9.89
C GLY A 106 -7.97 -7.50 -11.16
N GLN A 107 -9.30 -7.45 -11.26
CA GLN A 107 -10.02 -7.86 -12.45
C GLN A 107 -9.50 -7.14 -13.72
N SER A 108 -9.45 -7.88 -14.83
CA SER A 108 -9.08 -7.32 -16.14
C SER A 108 -10.05 -6.21 -16.51
N ARG A 109 -9.55 -4.99 -16.60
CA ARG A 109 -10.33 -3.85 -17.11
C ARG A 109 -10.39 -4.02 -18.62
N GLY A 110 -11.57 -4.31 -19.17
CA GLY A 110 -11.79 -4.50 -20.62
C GLY A 110 -11.57 -3.26 -21.50
N GLY A 111 -10.68 -2.34 -21.13
CA GLY A 111 -10.39 -1.09 -21.81
C GLY A 111 -9.00 -1.07 -22.44
N SER A 112 -8.91 -0.51 -23.65
CA SER A 112 -7.67 -0.27 -24.38
C SER A 112 -6.71 0.64 -23.61
N ILE A 113 -5.42 0.26 -23.56
CA ILE A 113 -4.34 1.12 -23.09
C ILE A 113 -4.34 2.41 -23.93
N THR A 114 -4.60 3.56 -23.30
CA THR A 114 -4.40 4.86 -23.95
C THR A 114 -2.96 5.31 -23.78
N ARG A 115 -2.22 5.39 -24.89
CA ARG A 115 -0.86 5.95 -24.94
C ARG A 115 -0.92 7.47 -25.10
N LEU A 116 -0.14 8.21 -24.31
CA LEU A 116 -0.04 9.67 -24.44
C LEU A 116 0.43 10.04 -25.86
N LYS A 117 -0.40 10.78 -26.61
CA LYS A 117 -0.11 11.16 -28.02
C LYS A 117 0.74 12.43 -28.15
N LYS A 118 0.74 13.33 -27.16
CA LYS A 118 1.53 14.58 -27.20
C LYS A 118 1.68 15.18 -25.80
N MET A 119 2.80 15.87 -25.56
CA MET A 119 2.99 16.72 -24.37
C MET A 119 2.18 18.02 -24.49
N ALA A 120 1.83 18.61 -23.34
CA ALA A 120 1.15 19.91 -23.28
C ALA A 120 2.02 21.02 -23.92
N PRO A 121 1.42 22.03 -24.58
CA PRO A 121 2.15 23.22 -25.02
C PRO A 121 2.78 23.94 -23.82
N GLN A 122 3.97 24.51 -24.02
CA GLN A 122 4.63 25.40 -23.05
C GLN A 122 3.91 26.74 -22.93
#